data_AF-A0A2E9MUA5-F1
#
_entry.id   AF-A0A2E9MUA5-F1
#
_cell.length_a   1.000
_cell.length_b   1.000
_cell.length_c   1.000
_cell.angle_alpha   90.00
_cell.angle_beta   90.00
_cell.angle_gamma   90.00
#
_symmetry.space_group_name_H-M   'P 1'
#
loop_
_entity.id
_entity.type
_entity.pdbx_description
1 polymer ?
#
loop_
_entity_poly.entity_id
_entity_poly.type
_entity_poly.pdbx_seq_one_letter_code
_entity_poly.pdbx_strand_id
1 'polypeptide(L)'
;MVARRHKKKSAKHRNRGSGHDSIANKIIHEIINAKYDITENEANLVKDALNYSTETRTMTSLMKKDLESVTSSIFKSRRKLIEKKVSVDILKASIKEKKDIVKKASSYVSHMKTKLTNEKIQMLNTQKGLLEITKAIDDITKVTSKLSDADADAATYGLKASLIAKEANSKKAEVQYNSTEKLANQAANRHDDAVKSLEKLERSFAHESSNLKIITDNMKDAFDTLTNTYNDVKDLSLSLLDEAFVPEKSSQTTDTLAVQ
;
A
#
# COMPACT_ATOMS: atom_id res chain seq x y z
N MET A 1 -19.27 -54.87 32.92
CA MET A 1 -19.02 -53.56 33.57
C MET A 1 -19.67 -52.46 32.76
N VAL A 2 -20.37 -51.59 33.45
CA VAL A 2 -21.30 -50.58 32.95
C VAL A 2 -20.55 -49.31 32.57
N ALA A 3 -20.87 -48.73 31.40
CA ALA A 3 -20.70 -47.30 31.18
C ALA A 3 -21.91 -46.77 30.41
N ARG A 4 -22.99 -46.53 31.15
CA ARG A 4 -24.16 -45.77 30.70
C ARG A 4 -23.68 -44.38 30.30
N ARG A 5 -23.80 -44.03 29.01
CA ARG A 5 -23.68 -42.66 28.52
C ARG A 5 -24.73 -41.79 29.21
N HIS A 6 -24.32 -41.05 30.23
CA HIS A 6 -25.15 -40.02 30.82
C HIS A 6 -25.42 -38.94 29.76
N LYS A 7 -26.67 -38.88 29.30
CA LYS A 7 -27.27 -37.71 28.64
C LYS A 7 -27.08 -36.52 29.59
N LYS A 8 -26.06 -35.70 29.35
CA LYS A 8 -25.94 -34.39 29.99
C LYS A 8 -27.11 -33.55 29.47
N LYS A 9 -28.12 -33.33 30.31
CA LYS A 9 -29.22 -32.40 30.05
C LYS A 9 -28.61 -31.08 29.61
N SER A 10 -28.99 -30.57 28.44
CA SER A 10 -28.67 -29.21 28.05
C SER A 10 -29.21 -28.29 29.14
N ALA A 11 -28.30 -27.60 29.84
CA ALA A 11 -28.69 -26.45 30.62
C ALA A 11 -29.32 -25.47 29.62
N LYS A 12 -30.64 -25.30 29.70
CA LYS A 12 -31.29 -24.13 29.11
C LYS A 12 -30.55 -22.93 29.68
N HIS A 13 -29.72 -22.30 28.85
CA HIS A 13 -29.22 -20.97 29.14
C HIS A 13 -30.46 -20.10 29.29
N ARG A 14 -30.84 -19.82 30.54
CA ARG A 14 -31.81 -18.79 30.84
C ARG A 14 -31.20 -17.52 30.25
N ASN A 15 -31.81 -16.99 29.19
CA ASN A 15 -31.72 -15.58 28.85
C ASN A 15 -32.08 -14.81 30.12
N ARG A 16 -31.07 -14.50 30.93
CA ARG A 16 -31.15 -13.48 31.95
C ARG A 16 -30.80 -12.18 31.24
N GLY A 17 -31.74 -11.25 31.33
CA GLY A 17 -31.88 -10.10 30.46
C GLY A 17 -30.59 -9.37 30.17
N SER A 18 -30.43 -9.04 28.89
CA SER A 18 -29.56 -7.99 28.37
C SER A 18 -30.10 -6.61 28.78
N GLY A 19 -30.20 -6.37 30.08
CA GLY A 19 -30.58 -5.09 30.63
C GLY A 19 -29.57 -4.71 31.70
N HIS A 20 -28.98 -3.53 31.58
CA HIS A 20 -28.36 -2.79 32.68
C HIS A 20 -26.84 -2.86 32.92
N ASP A 21 -26.01 -3.02 31.88
CA ASP A 21 -24.61 -2.53 31.92
C ASP A 21 -24.46 -1.28 31.03
N SER A 22 -25.26 -0.23 31.28
CA SER A 22 -24.96 1.07 30.68
C SER A 22 -23.79 1.71 31.42
N ILE A 23 -22.98 2.51 30.72
CA ILE A 23 -21.95 3.36 31.34
C ILE A 23 -22.55 4.19 32.48
N ALA A 24 -23.81 4.63 32.35
CA ALA A 24 -24.52 5.34 33.41
C ALA A 24 -24.67 4.47 34.68
N ASN A 25 -24.99 3.18 34.58
CA ASN A 25 -25.05 2.31 35.76
C ASN A 25 -23.68 2.10 36.42
N LYS A 26 -22.60 2.00 35.63
CA LYS A 26 -21.24 1.92 36.19
C LYS A 26 -20.81 3.23 36.87
N ILE A 27 -21.11 4.37 36.25
CA ILE A 27 -20.86 5.72 36.81
C ILE A 27 -21.64 5.91 38.11
N ILE A 28 -22.92 5.56 38.12
CA ILE A 28 -23.78 5.58 39.32
C ILE A 28 -23.16 4.67 40.39
N HIS A 29 -22.78 3.43 40.06
CA HIS A 29 -22.25 2.51 41.06
C HIS A 29 -20.87 2.92 41.61
N GLU A 30 -19.98 3.46 40.77
CA GLU A 30 -18.63 3.89 41.17
C GLU A 30 -18.62 5.23 41.92
N ILE A 31 -19.49 6.19 41.57
CA ILE A 31 -19.47 7.52 42.20
C ILE A 31 -20.35 7.59 43.45
N ILE A 32 -21.55 6.99 43.42
CA ILE A 32 -22.54 7.10 44.50
C ILE A 32 -22.12 6.27 45.72
N ASN A 33 -21.67 5.03 45.53
CA ASN A 33 -21.35 4.14 46.68
C ASN A 33 -19.96 4.36 47.30
N ALA A 34 -19.02 5.02 46.60
CA ALA A 34 -17.64 5.11 47.08
C ALA A 34 -17.31 6.41 47.85
N LYS A 35 -18.08 7.49 47.64
CA LYS A 35 -17.79 8.83 48.20
C LYS A 35 -18.92 9.43 49.04
N TYR A 36 -20.14 8.92 48.93
CA TYR A 36 -21.33 9.54 49.52
C TYR A 36 -22.16 8.49 50.27
N ASP A 37 -22.64 8.81 51.48
CA ASP A 37 -23.46 7.90 52.32
C ASP A 37 -24.93 7.97 51.90
N ILE A 38 -25.22 7.45 50.71
CA ILE A 38 -26.54 7.56 50.04
C ILE A 38 -27.28 6.23 50.19
N THR A 39 -28.52 6.25 50.69
CA THR A 39 -29.33 5.04 50.82
C THR A 39 -29.85 4.56 49.47
N GLU A 40 -30.15 3.26 49.35
CA GLU A 40 -30.69 2.67 48.10
C GLU A 40 -32.00 3.35 47.64
N ASN A 41 -32.82 3.83 48.58
CA ASN A 41 -34.04 4.58 48.28
C ASN A 41 -33.75 5.97 47.69
N GLU A 42 -32.78 6.70 48.21
CA GLU A 42 -32.38 8.02 47.70
C GLU A 42 -31.73 7.90 46.32
N ALA A 43 -30.90 6.87 46.12
CA ALA A 43 -30.35 6.54 44.80
C ALA A 43 -31.46 6.22 43.77
N ASN A 44 -32.52 5.51 44.19
CA ASN A 44 -33.67 5.22 43.33
C ASN A 44 -34.49 6.48 43.01
N LEU A 45 -34.66 7.40 43.96
CA LEU A 45 -35.42 8.64 43.75
C LEU A 45 -34.70 9.60 42.78
N VAL A 46 -33.38 9.73 42.91
CA VAL A 46 -32.54 10.50 41.97
C VAL A 46 -32.58 9.86 40.58
N LYS A 47 -32.51 8.53 40.52
CA LYS A 47 -32.62 7.79 39.26
C LYS A 47 -33.96 8.01 38.57
N ASP A 48 -35.06 8.03 39.32
CA ASP A 48 -36.39 8.30 38.78
C ASP A 48 -36.52 9.76 38.32
N ALA A 49 -36.04 10.73 39.10
CA ALA A 49 -36.03 12.15 38.72
C ALA A 49 -35.22 12.39 37.43
N LEU A 50 -34.04 11.79 37.31
CA LEU A 50 -33.22 11.83 36.09
C LEU A 50 -33.92 11.16 34.89
N ASN A 51 -34.63 10.05 35.12
CA ASN A 51 -35.37 9.36 34.07
C ASN A 51 -36.62 10.13 33.59
N TYR A 52 -37.21 11.00 34.42
CA TYR A 52 -38.38 11.81 34.07
C TYR A 52 -38.04 13.21 33.57
N SER A 53 -36.84 13.74 33.86
CA SER A 53 -36.37 15.02 33.34
C SER A 53 -36.34 15.03 31.80
N THR A 54 -37.12 15.93 31.21
CA THR A 54 -37.18 16.16 29.76
C THR A 54 -35.83 16.61 29.22
N GLU A 55 -35.11 17.43 29.97
CA GLU A 55 -33.78 17.93 29.64
C GLU A 55 -32.76 16.78 29.62
N THR A 56 -32.81 15.89 30.61
CA THR A 56 -31.97 14.67 30.65
C THR A 56 -32.27 13.72 29.50
N ARG A 57 -33.55 13.51 29.16
CA ARG A 57 -33.95 12.70 27.98
C ARG A 57 -33.48 13.32 26.66
N THR A 58 -33.58 14.65 26.53
CA THR A 58 -33.17 15.37 25.33
C THR A 58 -31.65 15.29 25.15
N MET A 59 -30.89 15.53 26.21
CA MET A 59 -29.43 15.40 26.23
C MET A 59 -29.00 13.96 25.91
N THR A 60 -29.63 12.95 26.52
CA THR A 60 -29.35 11.53 26.24
C THR A 60 -29.61 11.17 24.77
N SER A 61 -30.69 11.70 24.18
CA SER A 61 -31.03 11.48 22.77
C SER A 61 -29.99 12.11 21.83
N LEU A 62 -29.57 13.35 22.11
CA LEU A 62 -28.53 14.06 21.36
C LEU A 62 -27.19 13.31 21.45
N MET A 63 -26.76 12.96 22.67
CA MET A 63 -25.55 12.17 22.90
C MET A 63 -25.59 10.84 22.16
N LYS A 64 -26.73 10.15 22.16
CA LYS A 64 -26.88 8.89 21.42
C LYS A 64 -26.69 9.09 19.92
N LYS A 65 -27.29 10.15 19.35
CA LYS A 65 -27.16 10.48 17.93
C LYS A 65 -25.72 10.82 17.56
N ASP A 66 -25.03 11.60 18.39
CA ASP A 66 -23.63 11.95 18.19
C ASP A 66 -22.73 10.72 18.28
N LEU A 67 -22.99 9.84 19.25
CA LEU A 67 -22.25 8.60 19.42
C LEU A 67 -22.43 7.65 18.23
N GLU A 68 -23.65 7.52 17.70
CA GLU A 68 -23.91 6.75 16.47
C GLU A 68 -23.20 7.35 15.25
N SER A 69 -23.22 8.69 15.11
CA SER A 69 -22.54 9.42 14.03
C SER A 69 -21.03 9.20 14.05
N VAL A 70 -20.41 9.42 15.21
CA VAL A 70 -18.97 9.20 15.44
C VAL A 70 -18.60 7.74 15.17
N THR A 71 -19.36 6.81 15.74
CA THR A 71 -19.11 5.37 15.59
C THR A 71 -19.14 4.97 14.11
N SER A 72 -20.14 5.44 13.35
CA SER A 72 -20.23 5.22 11.90
C SER A 72 -19.01 5.78 11.15
N SER A 73 -18.57 6.98 11.51
CA SER A 73 -17.39 7.63 10.92
C SER A 73 -16.10 6.85 11.17
N ILE A 74 -15.88 6.37 12.40
CA ILE A 74 -14.72 5.54 12.77
C ILE A 74 -14.71 4.25 11.97
N PHE A 75 -15.83 3.53 11.90
CA PHE A 75 -15.90 2.26 11.17
C PHE A 75 -15.67 2.45 9.66
N LYS A 76 -16.24 3.51 9.07
CA LYS A 76 -15.98 3.86 7.66
C LYS A 76 -14.51 4.17 7.42
N SER A 77 -13.88 4.97 8.28
CA SER A 77 -12.47 5.33 8.17
C SER A 77 -11.56 4.12 8.35
N ARG A 78 -11.85 3.26 9.33
CA ARG A 78 -11.13 2.00 9.55
C ARG A 78 -11.21 1.06 8.35
N ARG A 79 -12.39 0.93 7.74
CA ARG A 79 -12.54 0.13 6.51
C ARG A 79 -11.65 0.67 5.39
N LYS A 80 -11.70 1.98 5.12
CA LYS A 80 -10.83 2.64 4.14
C LYS A 80 -9.34 2.46 4.45
N LEU A 81 -8.95 2.54 5.72
CA LEU A 81 -7.57 2.33 6.17
C LEU A 81 -7.08 0.91 5.82
N ILE A 82 -7.90 -0.10 6.09
CA ILE A 82 -7.58 -1.50 5.77
C ILE A 82 -7.41 -1.67 4.26
N GLU A 83 -8.35 -1.14 3.46
CA GLU A 83 -8.29 -1.20 1.99
C GLU A 83 -7.04 -0.54 1.42
N LYS A 84 -6.69 0.65 1.92
CA LYS A 84 -5.47 1.38 1.53
C LYS A 84 -4.21 0.63 1.94
N LYS A 85 -4.16 0.06 3.15
CA LYS A 85 -3.01 -0.73 3.62
C LYS A 85 -2.76 -1.94 2.71
N VAL A 86 -3.81 -2.69 2.39
CA VAL A 86 -3.72 -3.82 1.44
C VAL A 86 -3.23 -3.35 0.07
N SER A 87 -3.76 -2.22 -0.42
CA SER A 87 -3.33 -1.65 -1.71
C SER A 87 -1.85 -1.25 -1.71
N VAL A 88 -1.35 -0.62 -0.63
CA VAL A 88 0.07 -0.29 -0.44
C VAL A 88 0.95 -1.54 -0.46
N ASP A 89 0.54 -2.60 0.24
CA ASP A 89 1.30 -3.85 0.30
C ASP A 89 1.38 -4.54 -1.09
N ILE A 90 0.27 -4.57 -1.84
CA ILE A 90 0.23 -5.07 -3.21
C ILE A 90 1.14 -4.26 -4.13
N LEU A 91 1.09 -2.92 -4.04
CA LEU A 91 1.94 -2.03 -4.83
C LEU A 91 3.42 -2.23 -4.50
N LYS A 92 3.75 -2.39 -3.21
CA LYS A 92 5.13 -2.66 -2.75
C LYS A 92 5.67 -3.97 -3.33
N ALA A 93 4.87 -5.03 -3.33
CA ALA A 93 5.24 -6.31 -3.95
C ALA A 93 5.44 -6.17 -5.47
N SER A 94 4.49 -5.51 -6.15
CA SER A 94 4.55 -5.25 -7.59
C SER A 94 5.78 -4.42 -7.99
N ILE A 95 6.13 -3.39 -7.21
CA ILE A 95 7.34 -2.58 -7.43
C ILE A 95 8.59 -3.43 -7.32
N LYS A 96 8.68 -4.31 -6.29
CA LYS A 96 9.85 -5.19 -6.11
C LYS A 96 10.03 -6.11 -7.31
N GLU A 97 8.96 -6.78 -7.74
CA GLU A 97 8.99 -7.65 -8.92
C GLU A 97 9.40 -6.88 -10.18
N LYS A 98 8.79 -5.70 -10.41
CA LYS A 98 9.07 -4.89 -11.58
C LYS A 98 10.51 -4.36 -11.60
N LYS A 99 11.08 -4.02 -10.44
CA LYS A 99 12.51 -3.67 -10.31
C LYS A 99 13.42 -4.79 -10.77
N ASP A 100 13.11 -6.03 -10.40
CA ASP A 100 13.91 -7.19 -10.83
C ASP A 100 13.78 -7.44 -12.35
N ILE A 101 12.59 -7.22 -12.93
CA ILE A 101 12.40 -7.26 -14.39
C ILE A 101 13.24 -6.19 -15.09
N VAL A 102 13.23 -4.95 -14.59
CA VAL A 102 14.03 -3.85 -15.15
C VAL A 102 15.52 -4.18 -15.10
N LYS A 103 16.03 -4.71 -13.98
CA LYS A 103 17.43 -5.15 -13.87
C LYS A 103 17.79 -6.22 -14.91
N LYS A 104 16.95 -7.24 -15.07
CA LYS A 104 17.15 -8.30 -16.07
C LYS A 104 17.13 -7.74 -17.50
N ALA A 105 16.17 -6.86 -17.80
CA ALA A 105 16.09 -6.19 -19.09
C ALA A 105 17.32 -5.33 -19.37
N SER A 106 17.82 -4.59 -18.38
CA SER A 106 19.02 -3.76 -18.48
C SER A 106 20.28 -4.60 -18.76
N SER A 107 20.43 -5.72 -18.05
CA SER A 107 21.50 -6.68 -18.31
C SER A 107 21.41 -7.25 -19.73
N TYR A 108 20.21 -7.56 -20.21
CA TYR A 108 20.00 -8.08 -21.56
C TYR A 108 20.32 -7.04 -22.63
N VAL A 109 19.93 -5.78 -22.44
CA VAL A 109 20.32 -4.66 -23.33
C VAL A 109 21.84 -4.53 -23.42
N SER A 110 22.53 -4.60 -22.27
CA SER A 110 24.00 -4.52 -22.22
C SER A 110 24.66 -5.68 -22.98
N HIS A 111 24.12 -6.89 -22.82
CA HIS A 111 24.57 -8.06 -23.58
C HIS A 111 24.35 -7.87 -25.09
N MET A 112 23.16 -7.44 -25.50
CA MET A 112 22.83 -7.22 -26.91
C MET A 112 23.70 -6.14 -27.55
N LYS A 113 24.01 -5.06 -26.82
CA LYS A 113 24.92 -4.01 -27.29
C LYS A 113 26.34 -4.53 -27.52
N THR A 114 26.82 -5.38 -26.62
CA THR A 114 28.14 -6.04 -26.75
C THR A 114 28.15 -6.97 -27.96
N LYS A 115 27.13 -7.81 -28.09
CA LYS A 115 26.98 -8.72 -29.24
C LYS A 115 26.91 -7.97 -30.56
N LEU A 116 26.12 -6.91 -30.64
CA LEU A 116 26.01 -6.05 -31.82
C LEU A 116 27.36 -5.43 -32.21
N THR A 117 28.14 -4.98 -31.23
CA THR A 117 29.48 -4.43 -31.46
C THR A 117 30.43 -5.48 -32.04
N ASN A 118 30.42 -6.69 -31.49
CA ASN A 118 31.25 -7.80 -31.97
C ASN A 118 30.87 -8.21 -33.40
N GLU A 119 29.58 -8.32 -33.69
CA GLU A 119 29.09 -8.66 -35.03
C GLU A 119 29.39 -7.54 -36.05
N LYS A 120 29.33 -6.27 -35.63
CA LYS A 120 29.76 -5.14 -36.48
C LYS A 120 31.23 -5.24 -36.85
N ILE A 121 32.10 -5.53 -35.89
CA ILE A 121 33.53 -5.74 -36.13
C ILE A 121 33.74 -6.90 -37.10
N GLN A 122 33.04 -8.02 -36.90
CA GLN A 122 33.12 -9.17 -37.79
C GLN A 122 32.68 -8.83 -39.22
N MET A 123 31.56 -8.13 -39.39
CA MET A 123 31.06 -7.67 -40.68
C MET A 123 32.06 -6.74 -41.39
N LEU A 124 32.63 -5.77 -40.66
CA LEU A 124 33.65 -4.87 -41.23
C LEU A 124 34.91 -5.63 -41.65
N ASN A 125 35.33 -6.63 -40.86
CA ASN A 125 36.49 -7.46 -41.20
C ASN A 125 36.24 -8.32 -42.45
N THR A 126 35.04 -8.90 -42.63
CA THR A 126 34.70 -9.66 -43.83
C THR A 126 34.59 -8.76 -45.07
N GLN A 127 33.99 -7.57 -44.93
CA GLN A 127 33.93 -6.58 -46.00
C GLN A 127 35.31 -6.08 -46.42
N LYS A 128 36.20 -5.81 -45.45
CA LYS A 128 37.61 -5.46 -45.72
C LYS A 128 38.30 -6.57 -46.52
N GLY A 129 38.17 -7.82 -46.08
CA GLY A 129 38.76 -8.96 -46.76
C GLY A 129 38.19 -9.20 -48.16
N LEU A 130 36.94 -8.81 -48.42
CA LEU A 130 36.32 -8.82 -49.75
C LEU A 130 36.94 -7.73 -50.64
N LEU A 131 37.07 -6.50 -50.13
CA LEU A 131 37.68 -5.39 -50.86
C LEU A 131 39.14 -5.67 -51.24
N GLU A 132 39.91 -6.28 -50.34
CA GLU A 132 41.31 -6.66 -50.58
C GLU A 132 41.44 -7.62 -51.76
N ILE A 133 40.56 -8.63 -51.86
CA ILE A 133 40.62 -9.60 -52.97
C ILE A 133 40.11 -9.01 -54.28
N THR A 134 39.07 -8.17 -54.24
CA THR A 134 38.60 -7.44 -55.42
C THR A 134 39.71 -6.60 -56.00
N LYS A 135 40.41 -5.83 -55.15
CA LYS A 135 41.55 -5.02 -55.58
C LYS A 135 42.68 -5.87 -56.16
N ALA A 136 43.02 -7.01 -55.53
CA ALA A 136 44.04 -7.90 -56.06
C ALA A 136 43.69 -8.46 -57.46
N ILE A 137 42.41 -8.79 -57.69
CA ILE A 137 41.93 -9.22 -59.01
C ILE A 137 42.06 -8.08 -60.01
N ASP A 138 41.63 -6.86 -59.66
CA ASP A 138 41.71 -5.69 -60.54
C ASP A 138 43.17 -5.36 -60.90
N ASP A 139 44.07 -5.36 -59.91
CA ASP A 139 45.50 -5.10 -60.11
C ASP A 139 46.15 -6.14 -61.02
N ILE A 140 45.87 -7.44 -60.84
CA ILE A 140 46.38 -8.50 -61.72
C ILE A 140 45.79 -8.37 -63.12
N THR A 141 44.47 -8.16 -63.23
CA THR A 141 43.78 -8.00 -64.52
C THR A 141 44.39 -6.86 -65.33
N LYS A 142 44.76 -5.74 -64.67
CA LYS A 142 45.45 -4.62 -65.30
C LYS A 142 46.82 -5.01 -65.85
N VAL A 143 47.61 -5.75 -65.06
CA VAL A 143 48.96 -6.20 -65.46
C VAL A 143 48.91 -7.26 -66.58
N THR A 144 47.90 -8.13 -66.58
CA THR A 144 47.73 -9.20 -67.58
C THR A 144 46.96 -8.77 -68.83
N SER A 145 46.57 -7.50 -68.94
CA SER A 145 45.75 -6.97 -70.04
C SER A 145 46.31 -7.14 -71.46
N LYS A 146 47.60 -7.43 -71.61
CA LYS A 146 48.27 -7.68 -72.90
C LYS A 146 48.49 -9.17 -73.22
N LEU A 147 48.13 -10.06 -72.30
CA LEU A 147 48.22 -11.51 -72.49
C LEU A 147 47.00 -12.01 -73.28
N SER A 148 47.04 -13.30 -73.68
CA SER A 148 45.85 -13.96 -74.20
C SER A 148 44.76 -14.05 -73.11
N ASP A 149 43.49 -14.08 -73.50
CA ASP A 149 42.37 -14.19 -72.54
C ASP A 149 42.53 -15.41 -71.63
N ALA A 150 43.00 -16.53 -72.18
CA ALA A 150 43.24 -17.77 -71.41
C ALA A 150 44.32 -17.60 -70.34
N ASP A 151 45.43 -16.92 -70.65
CA ASP A 151 46.52 -16.66 -69.70
C ASP A 151 46.12 -15.63 -68.63
N ALA A 152 45.36 -14.61 -69.02
CA ALA A 152 44.83 -13.60 -68.10
C ALA A 152 43.78 -14.21 -67.13
N ASP A 153 42.92 -15.09 -67.62
CA ASP A 153 41.97 -15.81 -66.77
C ASP A 153 42.66 -16.81 -65.84
N ALA A 154 43.66 -17.56 -66.33
CA ALA A 154 44.46 -18.45 -65.50
C ALA A 154 45.15 -17.71 -64.34
N ALA A 155 45.65 -16.49 -64.58
CA ALA A 155 46.29 -15.66 -63.56
C ALA A 155 45.34 -15.20 -62.43
N THR A 156 44.03 -15.14 -62.67
CA THR A 156 43.04 -14.66 -61.69
C THR A 156 42.09 -15.75 -61.18
N TYR A 157 42.10 -16.94 -61.76
CA TYR A 157 41.14 -18.01 -61.48
C TYR A 157 40.99 -18.33 -59.99
N GLY A 158 42.10 -18.56 -59.27
CA GLY A 158 42.08 -18.87 -57.84
C GLY A 158 41.54 -17.72 -56.97
N LEU A 159 41.82 -16.47 -57.37
CA LEU A 159 41.29 -15.29 -56.69
C LEU A 159 39.80 -15.09 -56.96
N LYS A 160 39.34 -15.30 -58.20
CA LYS A 160 37.91 -15.28 -58.56
C LYS A 160 37.13 -16.35 -57.77
N ALA A 161 37.68 -17.55 -57.58
CA ALA A 161 37.08 -18.57 -56.73
C ALA A 161 36.99 -18.12 -55.26
N SER A 162 38.05 -17.52 -54.72
CA SER A 162 38.07 -17.01 -53.34
C SER A 162 37.16 -15.77 -53.14
N LEU A 163 36.98 -14.95 -54.18
CA LEU A 163 36.05 -13.81 -54.20
C LEU A 163 34.63 -14.26 -53.89
N ILE A 164 34.15 -15.33 -54.53
CA ILE A 164 32.81 -15.89 -54.31
C ILE A 164 32.62 -16.28 -52.84
N ALA A 165 33.59 -16.97 -52.25
CA ALA A 165 33.54 -17.38 -50.84
C ALA A 165 33.55 -16.17 -49.88
N LYS A 166 34.37 -15.16 -50.16
CA LYS A 166 34.42 -13.92 -49.39
C LYS A 166 33.13 -13.11 -49.51
N GLU A 167 32.53 -13.05 -50.69
CA GLU A 167 31.26 -12.36 -50.91
C GLU A 167 30.12 -13.02 -50.13
N ALA A 168 30.06 -14.36 -50.16
CA ALA A 168 29.09 -15.11 -49.37
C ALA A 168 29.24 -14.87 -47.86
N ASN A 169 30.49 -14.88 -47.36
CA ASN A 169 30.79 -14.60 -45.95
C ASN A 169 30.46 -13.15 -45.55
N SER A 170 30.72 -12.18 -46.43
CA SER A 170 30.36 -10.78 -46.22
C SER A 170 28.85 -10.62 -46.09
N LYS A 171 28.07 -11.16 -47.03
CA LYS A 171 26.60 -11.13 -47.00
C LYS A 171 26.03 -11.82 -45.76
N LYS A 172 26.61 -12.97 -45.37
CA LYS A 172 26.22 -13.69 -44.15
C LYS A 172 26.44 -12.83 -42.89
N ALA A 173 27.60 -12.20 -42.76
CA ALA A 173 27.92 -11.35 -41.63
C ALA A 173 27.01 -10.10 -41.56
N GLU A 174 26.69 -9.51 -42.71
CA GLU A 174 25.76 -8.39 -42.80
C GLU A 174 24.33 -8.77 -42.37
N VAL A 175 23.81 -9.92 -42.82
CA VAL A 175 22.50 -10.42 -42.40
C VAL A 175 22.47 -10.69 -40.88
N GLN A 176 23.54 -11.25 -40.33
CA GLN A 176 23.66 -11.49 -38.89
C GLN A 176 23.66 -10.17 -38.10
N TYR A 177 24.49 -9.21 -38.50
CA TYR A 177 24.55 -7.88 -37.89
C TYR A 177 23.16 -7.20 -37.90
N ASN A 178 22.50 -7.15 -39.07
CA ASN A 178 21.19 -6.51 -39.22
C ASN A 178 20.10 -7.19 -38.37
N SER A 179 20.19 -8.52 -38.20
CA SER A 179 19.29 -9.27 -37.32
C SER A 179 19.50 -8.92 -35.85
N THR A 180 20.75 -8.92 -35.40
CA THR A 180 21.10 -8.55 -34.02
C THR A 180 20.81 -7.09 -33.72
N GLU A 181 20.96 -6.19 -34.69
CA GLU A 181 20.60 -4.77 -34.54
C GLU A 181 19.11 -4.61 -34.24
N LYS A 182 18.23 -5.30 -34.98
CA LYS A 182 16.79 -5.31 -34.72
C LYS A 182 16.48 -5.84 -33.32
N LEU A 183 17.12 -6.93 -32.91
CA LEU A 183 16.94 -7.50 -31.57
C LEU A 183 17.45 -6.56 -30.46
N ALA A 184 18.58 -5.87 -30.68
CA ALA A 184 19.12 -4.90 -29.73
C ALA A 184 18.18 -3.70 -29.55
N ASN A 185 17.62 -3.18 -30.64
CA ASN A 185 16.61 -2.11 -30.60
C ASN A 185 15.33 -2.57 -29.87
N GLN A 186 14.87 -3.80 -30.14
CA GLN A 186 13.73 -4.36 -29.42
C GLN A 186 14.00 -4.54 -27.92
N ALA A 187 15.21 -4.97 -27.55
CA ALA A 187 15.63 -5.10 -26.16
C ALA A 187 15.61 -3.74 -25.44
N ALA A 188 16.13 -2.68 -26.09
CA ALA A 188 16.12 -1.32 -25.56
C ALA A 188 14.70 -0.81 -25.34
N ASN A 189 13.81 -0.96 -26.34
CA ASN A 189 12.41 -0.56 -26.22
C ASN A 189 11.69 -1.27 -25.06
N ARG A 190 11.90 -2.60 -24.91
CA ARG A 190 11.31 -3.39 -23.81
C ARG A 190 11.83 -2.96 -22.44
N HIS A 191 13.11 -2.61 -22.35
CA HIS A 191 13.69 -2.06 -21.13
C HIS A 191 13.03 -0.73 -20.77
N ASP A 192 12.90 0.20 -21.71
CA ASP A 192 12.28 1.51 -21.49
C ASP A 192 10.81 1.39 -21.08
N ASP A 193 10.06 0.49 -21.71
CA ASP A 193 8.66 0.22 -21.33
C ASP A 193 8.55 -0.36 -19.91
N ALA A 194 9.51 -1.21 -19.51
CA ALA A 194 9.58 -1.74 -18.16
C ALA A 194 9.88 -0.64 -17.13
N VAL A 195 10.80 0.28 -17.45
CA VAL A 195 11.14 1.46 -16.62
C VAL A 195 9.93 2.37 -16.46
N LYS A 196 9.27 2.76 -17.56
CA LYS A 196 8.06 3.60 -17.52
C LYS A 196 6.95 2.98 -16.68
N SER A 197 6.78 1.66 -16.79
CA SER A 197 5.80 0.93 -15.98
C SER A 197 6.17 0.90 -14.50
N LEU A 198 7.45 0.76 -14.18
CA LEU A 198 7.95 0.86 -12.80
C LEU A 198 7.70 2.25 -12.21
N GLU A 199 8.02 3.31 -12.95
CA GLU A 199 7.77 4.69 -12.51
C GLU A 199 6.29 4.94 -12.21
N LYS A 200 5.38 4.42 -13.04
CA LYS A 200 3.94 4.50 -12.79
C LYS A 200 3.55 3.83 -11.47
N LEU A 201 4.09 2.62 -11.21
CA LEU A 201 3.85 1.92 -9.95
C LEU A 201 4.40 2.70 -8.75
N GLU A 202 5.59 3.27 -8.86
CA GLU A 202 6.21 4.07 -7.79
C GLU A 202 5.40 5.35 -7.49
N ARG A 203 4.86 6.02 -8.52
CA ARG A 203 3.95 7.15 -8.35
C ARG A 203 2.64 6.74 -7.66
N SER A 204 2.03 5.64 -8.09
CA SER A 204 0.83 5.10 -7.45
C SER A 204 1.09 4.73 -6.00
N PHE A 205 2.24 4.11 -5.70
CA PHE A 205 2.64 3.77 -4.34
C PHE A 205 2.84 5.00 -3.47
N ALA A 206 3.49 6.04 -3.97
CA ALA A 206 3.67 7.30 -3.24
C ALA A 206 2.32 7.96 -2.93
N HIS A 207 1.42 8.01 -3.91
CA HIS A 207 0.08 8.57 -3.73
C HIS A 207 -0.74 7.77 -2.71
N GLU A 208 -0.75 6.44 -2.84
CA GLU A 208 -1.50 5.56 -1.95
C GLU A 208 -0.94 5.56 -0.52
N SER A 209 0.38 5.63 -0.37
CA SER A 209 1.04 5.76 0.94
C SER A 209 0.71 7.11 1.61
N SER A 210 0.65 8.19 0.83
CA SER A 210 0.23 9.50 1.32
C SER A 210 -1.23 9.48 1.80
N ASN A 211 -2.13 8.87 1.02
CA ASN A 211 -3.53 8.71 1.41
C ASN A 211 -3.69 7.87 2.68
N LEU A 212 -2.92 6.78 2.79
CA LEU A 212 -2.89 5.94 3.99
C LEU A 212 -2.46 6.76 5.22
N LYS A 213 -1.43 7.59 5.09
CA LYS A 213 -0.95 8.47 6.15
C LYS A 213 -2.04 9.46 6.59
N ILE A 214 -2.66 10.18 5.64
CA ILE A 214 -3.73 11.15 5.92
C ILE A 214 -4.89 10.48 6.67
N ILE A 215 -5.32 9.29 6.25
CA ILE A 215 -6.41 8.56 6.93
C ILE A 215 -5.97 8.15 8.35
N THR A 216 -4.72 7.73 8.52
CA THR A 216 -4.18 7.35 9.83
C THR A 216 -4.15 8.54 10.78
N ASP A 217 -3.65 9.68 10.32
CA ASP A 217 -3.57 10.93 11.11
C ASP A 217 -4.98 11.41 11.50
N ASN A 218 -5.92 11.46 10.53
CA ASN A 218 -7.31 11.82 10.82
C ASN A 218 -8.00 10.87 11.81
N MET A 219 -7.71 9.56 11.75
CA MET A 219 -8.24 8.60 12.71
C MET A 219 -7.66 8.83 14.11
N LYS A 220 -6.36 9.14 14.21
CA LYS A 220 -5.71 9.49 15.46
C LYS A 220 -6.36 10.72 16.09
N ASP A 221 -6.52 11.80 15.33
CA ASP A 221 -7.14 13.04 15.80
C ASP A 221 -8.58 12.81 16.29
N ALA A 222 -9.34 11.98 15.58
CA ALA A 222 -10.70 11.62 16.00
C ALA A 222 -10.73 10.83 17.32
N PHE A 223 -9.78 9.91 17.53
CA PHE A 223 -9.66 9.18 18.80
C PHE A 223 -9.19 10.07 19.94
N ASP A 224 -8.22 10.95 19.70
CA ASP A 224 -7.72 11.89 20.69
C ASP A 224 -8.85 12.86 21.12
N THR A 225 -9.65 13.35 20.15
CA THR A 225 -10.85 14.16 20.42
C THR A 225 -11.87 13.42 21.28
N LEU A 226 -12.20 12.16 20.93
CA LEU A 226 -13.15 11.36 21.72
C LEU A 226 -12.68 11.10 23.14
N THR A 227 -11.38 10.86 23.30
CA THR A 227 -10.78 10.63 24.61
C THR A 227 -10.88 11.89 25.47
N ASN A 228 -10.60 13.06 24.90
CA ASN A 228 -10.73 14.34 25.59
C ASN A 228 -12.18 14.65 25.97
N THR A 229 -13.13 14.54 25.03
CA THR A 229 -14.56 14.75 25.31
C THR A 229 -15.09 13.80 26.39
N TYR A 230 -14.64 12.54 26.39
CA TYR A 230 -15.00 11.61 27.45
C TYR A 230 -14.47 12.06 28.83
N ASN A 231 -13.22 12.54 28.90
CA ASN A 231 -12.66 13.06 30.14
C ASN A 231 -13.40 14.31 30.61
N ASP A 232 -13.71 15.26 29.72
CA ASP A 232 -14.45 16.48 30.05
C ASP A 232 -15.85 16.16 30.62
N VAL A 233 -16.57 15.22 30.00
CA VAL A 233 -17.90 14.79 30.48
C VAL A 233 -17.79 14.10 31.85
N LYS A 234 -16.75 13.28 32.05
CA LYS A 234 -16.50 12.63 33.33
C LYS A 234 -16.22 13.65 34.43
N ASP A 235 -15.35 14.63 34.16
CA ASP A 235 -14.97 15.66 35.12
C ASP A 235 -16.16 16.58 35.46
N LEU A 236 -16.96 16.96 34.46
CA LEU A 236 -18.21 17.70 34.68
C LEU A 236 -19.21 16.91 35.52
N SER A 237 -19.39 15.61 35.23
CA SER A 237 -20.29 14.75 36.00
C SER A 237 -19.85 14.63 37.46
N LEU A 238 -18.54 14.54 37.71
CA LEU A 238 -17.99 14.54 39.07
C LEU A 238 -18.23 15.89 39.77
N SER A 239 -17.99 17.01 39.10
CA SER A 239 -18.21 18.35 39.67
C SER A 239 -19.69 18.61 40.02
N LEU A 240 -20.62 18.18 39.16
CA LEU A 240 -22.06 18.34 39.40
C LEU A 240 -22.53 17.48 40.58
N LEU A 241 -21.95 16.29 40.76
CA LEU A 241 -22.23 15.46 41.93
C LEU A 241 -21.67 16.11 43.20
N ASP A 242 -20.45 16.64 43.16
CA ASP A 242 -19.87 17.36 44.29
C ASP A 242 -20.72 18.57 44.70
N GLU A 243 -21.30 19.31 43.74
CA GLU A 243 -22.20 20.46 44.00
C GLU A 243 -23.56 20.04 44.57
N ALA A 244 -24.16 18.97 44.02
CA ALA A 244 -25.46 18.46 44.47
C ALA A 244 -25.45 17.89 45.90
N PHE A 245 -24.28 17.46 46.39
CA PHE A 245 -24.09 16.92 47.74
C PHE A 245 -23.38 17.90 48.69
N VAL A 246 -23.29 19.20 48.34
CA VAL A 246 -22.88 20.23 49.30
C VAL A 246 -23.98 20.36 50.37
N PRO A 247 -23.70 20.11 51.66
CA PRO A 247 -24.69 20.32 52.71
C PRO A 247 -25.04 21.81 52.76
N GLU A 248 -26.34 22.14 52.73
CA GLU A 248 -26.82 23.50 52.96
C GLU A 248 -26.13 24.05 54.21
N LYS A 249 -25.36 25.14 54.04
CA LYS A 249 -24.90 25.90 55.20
C LYS A 249 -26.14 26.41 55.89
N SER A 250 -26.46 25.84 57.05
CA SER A 250 -27.53 26.30 57.92
C SER A 250 -27.41 27.82 58.09
N SER A 251 -28.29 28.58 57.46
CA SER A 251 -28.52 29.96 57.85
C SER A 251 -29.10 29.90 59.26
N GLN A 252 -28.23 30.11 60.26
CA GLN A 252 -28.65 30.38 61.63
C GLN A 252 -29.43 31.69 61.63
N THR A 253 -30.74 31.63 61.41
CA THR A 253 -31.67 32.61 61.95
C THR A 253 -31.66 32.46 63.46
N THR A 254 -30.95 33.36 64.13
CA THR A 254 -31.04 33.54 65.58
C THR A 254 -32.42 34.12 65.91
N ASP A 255 -33.41 33.25 66.15
CA ASP A 255 -34.61 33.60 66.91
C ASP A 255 -34.28 33.46 68.40
N THR A 256 -33.96 34.58 69.03
CA THR A 256 -33.96 34.71 70.49
C THR A 256 -35.40 34.70 71.00
N LEU A 257 -35.88 33.52 71.40
CA LEU A 257 -36.98 33.37 72.35
C LEU A 257 -36.40 33.34 73.77
N ALA A 258 -36.40 34.49 74.45
CA ALA A 258 -36.21 34.56 75.89
C ALA A 258 -37.58 34.50 76.58
N VAL A 259 -37.71 33.53 77.47
CA VAL A 259 -38.85 33.31 78.38
C VAL A 259 -38.62 34.14 79.65
N GLN A 260 -39.48 35.14 79.90
CA GLN A 260 -40.16 35.47 81.17
C GLN A 260 -40.77 36.88 81.14
#